data_AF-A0A1A9HCY9-F1
#
_entry.id   AF-A0A1A9HCY9-F1
#
_cell.length_a   1.000
_cell.length_b   1.000
_cell.length_c   1.000
_cell.angle_alpha   90.00
_cell.angle_beta   90.00
_cell.angle_gamma   90.00
#
_symmetry.space_group_name_H-M   'P 1'
#
loop_
_entity.id
_entity.type
_entity.pdbx_description
1 polymer ?
#
loop_
_entity_poly.entity_id
_entity_poly.type
_entity_poly.pdbx_seq_one_letter_code
_entity_poly.pdbx_strand_id
1 'polypeptide(L)' 'MSGGAALKYHIQRALERSHSISDFTQSLELSAKKSKFSNATMQKIEEITQGVKSAKRILQSKRKR' A
#
# COMPACT_ATOMS: atom_id res chain seq x y z
N MET A 1 -16.93 -7.00 -9.77
CA MET A 1 -16.51 -5.77 -9.07
C MET A 1 -15.82 -4.88 -10.08
N SER A 2 -16.13 -3.58 -10.17
CA SER A 2 -15.34 -2.65 -10.99
C SER A 2 -13.91 -2.57 -10.44
N GLY A 3 -12.92 -2.19 -11.26
CA GLY A 3 -11.52 -2.10 -10.83
C GLY A 3 -11.30 -1.19 -9.61
N GLY A 4 -12.11 -0.13 -9.47
CA GLY A 4 -12.08 0.76 -8.30
C GLY A 4 -12.60 0.10 -7.01
N ALA A 5 -13.67 -0.71 -7.10
CA ALA A 5 -14.20 -1.44 -5.94
C ALA A 5 -13.24 -2.52 -5.44
N ALA A 6 -12.53 -3.19 -6.36
CA ALA A 6 -11.50 -4.15 -6.01
C ALA A 6 -10.30 -3.48 -5.31
N LEU A 7 -9.80 -2.34 -5.84
CA LEU A 7 -8.70 -1.61 -5.21
C LEU A 7 -9.05 -1.18 -3.77
N LYS A 8 -10.24 -0.60 -3.56
CA LYS A 8 -10.71 -0.18 -2.23
C LYS A 8 -10.71 -1.33 -1.24
N TYR A 9 -11.19 -2.50 -1.67
CA TYR A 9 -11.21 -3.71 -0.86
C TYR A 9 -9.80 -4.17 -0.46
N HIS A 10 -8.86 -4.21 -1.40
CA HIS A 10 -7.49 -4.64 -1.12
C HIS A 10 -6.75 -3.69 -0.17
N ILE A 11 -6.94 -2.37 -0.32
CA ILE A 11 -6.36 -1.39 0.61
C ILE A 11 -6.95 -1.54 2.01
N GLN A 12 -8.28 -1.62 2.13
CA GLN A 12 -8.96 -1.77 3.42
C GLN A 12 -8.51 -3.06 4.12
N ARG A 13 -8.50 -4.18 3.41
CA ARG A 13 -8.07 -5.47 3.96
C ARG A 13 -6.58 -5.50 4.32
N ALA A 14 -5.73 -4.79 3.58
CA ALA A 14 -4.32 -4.63 3.95
C ALA A 14 -4.17 -3.81 5.23
N LEU A 15 -4.94 -2.72 5.41
CA LEU A 15 -4.93 -1.92 6.64
C LEU A 15 -5.40 -2.72 7.86
N GLU A 16 -6.55 -3.39 7.77
CA GLU A 16 -7.13 -4.17 8.88
C GLU A 16 -6.21 -5.29 9.39
N ARG A 17 -5.34 -5.83 8.53
CA ARG A 17 -4.47 -6.96 8.86
C ARG A 17 -3.06 -6.55 9.29
N SER A 18 -2.70 -5.29 9.12
CA SER A 18 -1.33 -4.84 9.28
C SER A 18 -1.13 -4.17 10.63
N HIS A 19 -0.21 -4.69 11.42
CA HIS A 19 0.15 -4.15 12.73
C HIS A 19 1.37 -3.22 12.66
N SER A 20 1.99 -3.12 11.48
CA SER A 20 3.07 -2.19 11.19
C SER A 20 2.98 -1.64 9.77
N ILE A 21 3.65 -0.50 9.53
CA ILE A 21 3.79 0.08 8.20
C ILE A 21 4.43 -0.91 7.21
N SER A 22 5.39 -1.72 7.67
CA SER A 22 6.07 -2.69 6.81
C SER A 22 5.12 -3.81 6.37
N ASP A 23 4.27 -4.30 7.29
CA ASP A 23 3.29 -5.35 6.99
C ASP A 23 2.24 -4.85 5.98
N PHE A 24 1.81 -3.59 6.15
CA PHE A 24 0.89 -2.93 5.24
C PHE A 24 1.46 -2.85 3.83
N THR A 25 2.68 -2.34 3.68
CA THR A 25 3.37 -2.24 2.40
C THR A 25 3.49 -3.60 1.71
N GLN A 26 3.94 -4.63 2.45
CA GLN A 26 4.10 -5.98 1.89
C GLN A 26 2.75 -6.58 1.46
N SER A 27 1.68 -6.41 2.24
CA SER A 27 0.34 -6.92 1.90
C SER A 27 -0.26 -6.20 0.69
N LEU A 28 -0.04 -4.89 0.57
CA LEU A 28 -0.49 -4.10 -0.57
C LEU A 28 0.21 -4.53 -1.87
N GLU A 29 1.54 -4.68 -1.84
CA GLU A 29 2.32 -5.15 -2.98
C GLU A 29 1.91 -6.56 -3.44
N LEU A 30 1.71 -7.49 -2.49
CA LEU A 30 1.24 -8.84 -2.80
C LEU A 30 -0.16 -8.84 -3.40
N SER A 31 -1.06 -7.99 -2.89
CA SER A 31 -2.41 -7.83 -3.41
C SER A 31 -2.41 -7.27 -4.84
N ALA A 32 -1.53 -6.30 -5.11
CA ALA A 32 -1.35 -5.71 -6.43
C ALA A 32 -0.83 -6.72 -7.45
N LYS A 33 0.20 -7.51 -7.09
CA LYS A 33 0.77 -8.55 -7.97
C LYS A 33 -0.21 -9.67 -8.30
N LYS A 34 -1.08 -10.06 -7.35
CA LYS A 34 -2.07 -11.12 -7.55
C LYS A 34 -3.30 -10.68 -8.33
N SER A 35 -3.52 -9.38 -8.49
CA SER A 35 -4.73 -8.82 -9.08
C SER A 35 -4.45 -8.32 -10.50
N LYS A 36 -5.36 -8.61 -11.44
CA LYS A 36 -5.29 -8.09 -12.81
C LYS A 36 -5.84 -6.66 -12.89
N PHE A 37 -5.13 -5.71 -12.29
CA PHE A 37 -5.52 -4.30 -12.32
C PHE A 37 -5.13 -3.60 -13.63
N SER A 38 -5.82 -2.50 -13.94
CA SER A 38 -5.43 -1.62 -15.05
C SER A 38 -4.14 -0.87 -14.74
N ASN A 39 -3.40 -0.44 -15.77
CA ASN A 39 -2.16 0.33 -15.61
C ASN A 39 -2.36 1.59 -14.75
N ALA A 40 -3.46 2.32 -14.95
CA ALA A 40 -3.80 3.50 -14.14
C ALA A 40 -4.01 3.15 -12.65
N THR A 41 -4.51 1.94 -12.36
CA THR A 41 -4.68 1.47 -10.98
C THR A 41 -3.33 1.03 -10.39
N MET A 42 -2.49 0.36 -11.17
CA MET A 42 -1.13 0.00 -10.75
C MET A 42 -0.29 1.24 -10.42
N GLN A 43 -0.40 2.32 -11.20
CA GLN A 43 0.27 3.60 -10.91
C GLN A 43 -0.14 4.18 -9.56
N LYS A 44 -1.43 4.20 -9.22
CA LYS A 44 -1.91 4.67 -7.91
C LYS A 44 -1.37 3.82 -6.76
N ILE A 45 -1.27 2.51 -6.94
CA ILE A 45 -0.68 1.62 -5.92
C ILE A 45 0.81 1.95 -5.71
N GLU A 46 1.55 2.19 -6.79
CA GLU A 46 2.95 2.59 -6.72
C GLU A 46 3.13 3.91 -5.97
N GLU A 47 2.31 4.93 -6.27
CA GLU A 47 2.32 6.23 -5.58
C GLU A 47 2.09 6.06 -4.06
N ILE A 48 1.09 5.26 -3.67
CA ILE A 48 0.82 4.95 -2.26
C ILE A 48 2.03 4.26 -1.62
N THR A 49 2.62 3.29 -2.31
CA THR A 49 3.76 2.50 -1.81
C THR A 49 4.99 3.39 -1.58
N GLN A 50 5.30 4.29 -2.51
CA GLN A 50 6.40 5.25 -2.37
C GLN A 50 6.13 6.31 -1.28
N GLY A 51 4.89 6.78 -1.15
CA GLY A 51 4.49 7.70 -0.08
C GLY A 51 4.68 7.09 1.31
N VAL A 52 4.27 5.83 1.48
CA VAL A 52 4.45 5.08 2.74
C VAL A 52 5.93 4.89 3.08
N LYS A 53 6.77 4.53 2.10
CA LYS A 53 8.23 4.39 2.29
C LYS A 53 8.87 5.70 2.74
N SER A 54 8.44 6.82 2.16
CA SER A 54 8.91 8.17 2.52
C SER A 54 8.51 8.55 3.95
N ALA A 55 7.24 8.30 4.32
CA ALA A 55 6.75 8.53 5.68
C ALA A 55 7.54 7.73 6.72
N LYS A 56 7.84 6.45 6.44
CA LYS A 56 8.65 5.59 7.31
C LYS A 56 10.05 6.19 7.56
N ARG A 57 10.70 6.73 6.53
CA ARG A 57 12.02 7.37 6.68
C ARG A 57 11.97 8.61 7.58
N ILE A 58 10.94 9.45 7.43
CA ILE A 58 10.73 10.64 8.26
C ILE A 58 10.48 10.25 9.72
N LEU A 59 9.68 9.22 9.97
CA LEU A 59 9.44 8.73 11.33
C LEU A 59 10.72 8.18 11.97
N GLN A 60 11.53 7.43 11.22
CA GLN A 60 12.81 6.93 11.69
C GLN A 60 13.81 8.05 11.98
N SER A 61 13.88 9.10 11.15
CA SER A 61 14.78 10.23 11.39
C SER A 61 14.35 11.05 12.60
N LYS A 62 13.04 11.25 12.82
CA LYS A 62 12.49 11.89 14.02
C LYS A 62 12.81 11.12 15.29
N ARG A 63 12.81 9.79 15.26
CA ARG A 63 13.08 8.93 16.43
C ARG A 63 14.56 8.83 16.80
N LYS A 64 15.46 9.22 15.89
CA LYS A 64 16.92 9.26 16.11
C LYS A 64 17.44 10.63 16.59
N ARG A 65 16.57 11.65 16.58
CA ARG A 65 16.83 12.96 17.17
C ARG A 65 16.37 12.97 18.62
#